data_AF-A0A9E4I8P7-F1
#
_entry.id   AF-A0A9E4I8P7-F1
#
_cell.length_a   1.000
_cell.length_b   1.000
_cell.length_c   1.000
_cell.angle_alpha   90.00
_cell.angle_beta   90.00
_cell.angle_gamma   90.00
#
_symmetry.space_group_name_H-M   'P 1'
#
loop_
_entity.id
_entity.type
_entity.pdbx_description
1 polymer ?
#
loop_
_entity_poly.entity_id
_entity_poly.type
_entity_poly.pdbx_seq_one_letter_code
_entity_poly.pdbx_strand_id
1 'polypeptide(L)'
;MECNFFCQWLCPFADFPTPNAPSRAPWTANRTCFPRRRWDALTDRNHCLGFKRFAGRGLRYVLVWRGHWMGLAGWQSGDFKCRPRDRRIGWSRTLQFSCPHLIGNNNRFLIRAAPDVFPNLASHALAAMTQTLSADRQAEYGHPQLLAETFVDLDRFSGSMYQAAGWSCVGRTKGSARSNGRCNDPHCRKKQMYVRRLR
;
A
#
# COMPACT_ATOMS: atom_id res chain seq x y z
N MET A 1 -8.84 15.04 -2.35
CA MET A 1 -9.24 13.63 -2.57
C MET A 1 -7.98 12.88 -3.02
N GLU A 2 -7.49 12.03 -2.13
CA GLU A 2 -6.06 11.86 -1.84
C GLU A 2 -5.35 10.88 -2.78
N CYS A 3 -4.24 11.32 -3.37
CA CYS A 3 -3.33 10.44 -4.07
C CYS A 3 -2.56 9.61 -3.05
N ASN A 4 -2.51 8.30 -3.25
CA ASN A 4 -1.87 7.38 -2.31
C ASN A 4 -0.36 7.56 -2.31
N PHE A 5 0.23 7.62 -1.13
CA PHE A 5 1.67 7.68 -0.93
C PHE A 5 2.02 6.58 0.06
N PHE A 6 3.20 6.04 -0.14
CA PHE A 6 3.86 5.15 0.78
C PHE A 6 4.59 5.98 1.84
N CYS A 7 4.66 5.55 3.11
CA CYS A 7 5.47 6.25 4.12
C CYS A 7 6.23 5.25 4.98
N GLN A 8 7.55 5.20 4.82
CA GLN A 8 8.39 4.35 5.66
C GLN A 8 9.07 5.07 6.83
N TRP A 9 9.07 6.41 6.88
CA TRP A 9 9.80 7.11 7.93
C TRP A 9 9.13 8.44 8.25
N LEU A 10 8.80 8.63 9.54
CA LEU A 10 8.61 9.91 10.26
C LEU A 10 7.89 9.73 11.62
N CYS A 11 7.59 8.51 12.06
CA CYS A 11 7.21 8.31 13.46
C CYS A 11 8.42 7.92 14.29
N PRO A 12 8.62 8.51 15.49
CA PRO A 12 9.52 7.92 16.47
C PRO A 12 9.05 6.47 16.67
N PHE A 13 9.98 5.54 16.49
CA PHE A 13 9.74 4.13 16.76
C PHE A 13 9.17 4.04 18.17
N ALA A 14 7.91 3.64 18.30
CA ALA A 14 7.38 3.32 19.62
C ALA A 14 8.27 2.22 20.20
N ASP A 15 8.58 2.28 21.49
CA ASP A 15 9.47 1.35 22.19
C ASP A 15 9.10 -0.11 21.87
N PHE A 16 9.77 -0.67 20.85
CA PHE A 16 9.65 -2.06 20.49
C PHE A 16 10.82 -2.78 21.18
N PRO A 17 10.56 -3.80 22.00
CA PRO A 17 11.62 -4.49 22.72
C PRO A 17 12.55 -5.24 21.76
N THR A 18 13.87 -5.02 21.88
CA THR A 18 14.91 -5.73 21.08
C THR A 18 16.18 -5.96 21.91
N PRO A 19 16.86 -7.13 21.76
CA PRO A 19 17.87 -7.24 20.68
C PRO A 19 17.88 -8.55 19.84
N ASN A 20 17.10 -9.59 20.15
CA ASN A 20 17.23 -10.89 19.45
C ASN A 20 16.03 -11.25 18.56
N ALA A 21 15.66 -10.38 17.62
CA ALA A 21 14.64 -10.72 16.62
C ALA A 21 15.31 -11.38 15.39
N PRO A 22 14.94 -12.61 15.01
CA PRO A 22 15.49 -13.22 13.80
C PRO A 22 15.03 -12.46 12.55
N SER A 23 15.87 -12.42 11.52
CA SER A 23 15.59 -11.83 10.20
C SER A 23 14.35 -12.42 9.51
N ARG A 24 13.86 -13.57 10.00
CA ARG A 24 12.63 -14.27 9.60
C ARG A 24 11.68 -14.53 10.77
N ALA A 25 11.59 -13.62 11.73
CA ALA A 25 10.58 -13.70 12.79
C ALA A 25 9.19 -13.97 12.17
N PRO A 26 8.44 -15.01 12.60
CA PRO A 26 7.11 -15.30 12.08
C PRO A 26 6.11 -14.22 12.54
N TRP A 27 6.11 -13.09 11.84
CA TRP A 27 5.00 -12.16 11.90
C TRP A 27 3.91 -12.64 10.95
N THR A 28 2.66 -12.48 11.36
CA THR A 28 1.51 -12.78 10.50
C THR A 28 0.92 -11.46 10.00
N ALA A 29 0.68 -11.35 8.70
CA ALA A 29 -0.21 -10.34 8.17
C ALA A 29 -1.65 -10.80 8.47
N ASN A 30 -2.22 -10.33 9.57
CA ASN A 30 -3.58 -10.70 9.97
C ASN A 30 -4.59 -9.69 9.42
N ARG A 31 -5.70 -10.20 8.86
CA ARG A 31 -6.82 -9.42 8.29
C ARG A 31 -8.02 -9.39 9.25
N THR A 32 -8.20 -10.41 10.08
CA THR A 32 -9.51 -10.76 10.64
C THR A 32 -9.41 -11.05 12.13
N CYS A 33 -9.12 -10.02 12.93
CA CYS A 33 -9.44 -9.92 14.37
C CYS A 33 -8.72 -8.74 15.03
N PHE A 34 -8.86 -7.53 14.48
CA PHE A 34 -8.31 -6.34 15.14
C PHE A 34 -9.29 -5.17 15.16
N PRO A 35 -9.20 -4.28 16.17
CA PRO A 35 -10.06 -3.10 16.23
C PRO A 35 -9.77 -2.16 15.05
N ARG A 36 -10.72 -2.04 14.11
CA ARG A 36 -10.60 -1.15 12.94
C ARG A 36 -10.33 0.30 13.35
N ARG A 37 -10.94 0.77 14.45
CA ARG A 37 -10.70 2.11 15.01
C ARG A 37 -9.24 2.33 15.42
N ARG A 38 -8.58 1.31 15.98
CA ARG A 38 -7.14 1.39 16.33
C ARG A 38 -6.28 1.48 15.08
N TRP A 39 -6.60 0.69 14.05
CA TRP A 39 -5.92 0.76 12.76
C TRP A 39 -6.07 2.14 12.13
N ASP A 40 -7.30 2.68 12.08
CA ASP A 40 -7.60 3.97 11.48
C ASP A 40 -6.85 5.09 12.22
N ALA A 41 -6.90 5.09 13.56
CA ALA A 41 -6.22 6.09 14.39
C ALA A 41 -4.69 6.03 14.27
N LEU A 42 -4.09 4.83 14.22
CA LEU A 42 -2.64 4.69 14.04
C LEU A 42 -2.20 5.09 12.64
N THR A 43 -2.95 4.70 11.60
CA THR A 43 -2.64 5.13 10.23
C THR A 43 -2.80 6.65 10.09
N ASP A 44 -3.84 7.26 10.68
CA ASP A 44 -4.05 8.71 10.59
C ASP A 44 -2.94 9.52 11.26
N ARG A 45 -2.45 9.05 12.41
CA ARG A 45 -1.35 9.74 13.12
C ARG A 45 0.01 9.52 12.49
N ASN A 46 0.27 8.31 11.99
CA ASN A 46 1.63 7.88 11.68
C ASN A 46 1.97 7.87 10.20
N HIS A 47 0.97 7.83 9.33
CA HIS A 47 1.19 7.91 7.90
C HIS A 47 1.34 9.37 7.48
N CYS A 48 2.30 9.71 6.63
CA CYS A 48 2.55 11.11 6.22
C CYS A 48 1.42 11.81 5.44
N LEU A 49 0.31 11.12 5.20
CA LEU A 49 -0.91 11.67 4.57
C LEU A 49 -2.12 11.58 5.49
N GLY A 50 -1.93 11.05 6.69
CA GLY A 50 -3.01 10.54 7.52
C GLY A 50 -3.90 9.53 6.81
N PHE A 51 -5.09 9.32 7.38
CA PHE A 51 -6.10 8.41 6.88
C PHE A 51 -7.46 8.83 7.43
N LYS A 52 -8.37 9.21 6.52
CA LYS A 52 -9.75 9.51 6.87
C LYS A 52 -10.69 8.36 6.53
N ARG A 53 -10.59 7.83 5.32
CA ARG A 53 -11.37 6.68 4.83
C ARG A 53 -10.78 6.12 3.53
N PHE A 54 -11.15 4.89 3.19
CA PHE A 54 -10.94 4.38 1.84
C PHE A 54 -11.86 5.08 0.83
N ALA A 55 -11.39 5.20 -0.41
CA ALA A 55 -12.24 5.52 -1.54
C ALA A 55 -13.02 4.26 -1.95
N GLY A 56 -14.05 3.91 -1.16
CA GLY A 56 -14.89 2.72 -1.36
C GLY A 56 -14.45 1.53 -0.50
N ARG A 57 -14.58 0.32 -1.06
CA ARG A 57 -14.25 -0.95 -0.40
C ARG A 57 -12.75 -1.07 -0.18
N GLY A 58 -12.34 -1.45 1.03
CA GLY A 58 -10.92 -1.54 1.37
C GLY A 58 -10.61 -2.55 2.47
N LEU A 59 -9.49 -3.25 2.27
CA LEU A 59 -8.93 -4.21 3.20
C LEU A 59 -7.88 -3.53 4.08
N ARG A 60 -7.81 -3.98 5.32
CA ARG A 60 -6.80 -3.57 6.30
C ARG A 60 -5.98 -4.80 6.66
N TYR A 61 -4.68 -4.61 6.75
CA TYR A 61 -3.74 -5.61 7.25
C TYR A 61 -2.97 -5.02 8.42
N VAL A 62 -2.67 -5.88 9.38
CA VAL A 62 -1.77 -5.60 10.49
C VAL A 62 -0.67 -6.64 10.47
N LEU A 63 0.57 -6.19 10.55
CA LEU A 63 1.71 -7.05 10.79
C LEU A 63 1.86 -7.21 12.30
N VAL A 64 1.69 -8.43 12.82
CA VAL A 64 1.74 -8.72 14.25
C VAL A 64 2.97 -9.54 14.59
N TRP A 65 3.75 -9.12 15.58
CA TRP A 65 4.83 -9.88 16.18
C TRP A 65 4.69 -9.88 17.69
N ARG A 66 4.59 -11.08 18.30
CA ARG A 66 4.39 -11.25 19.76
C ARG A 66 3.28 -10.35 20.34
N GLY A 67 2.16 -10.22 19.62
CA GLY A 67 1.03 -9.37 20.01
C GLY A 67 1.17 -7.87 19.70
N HIS A 68 2.35 -7.41 19.25
CA HIS A 68 2.58 -6.02 18.90
C HIS A 68 2.38 -5.74 17.40
N TRP A 69 1.83 -4.56 17.08
CA TRP A 69 1.56 -4.14 15.70
C TRP A 69 2.79 -3.47 15.09
N MET A 70 3.58 -4.26 14.36
CA MET A 70 4.83 -3.86 13.72
C MET A 70 4.61 -2.99 12.48
N GLY A 71 3.44 -3.07 11.85
CA GLY A 71 3.14 -2.36 10.61
C GLY A 71 1.68 -2.45 10.22
N LEU A 72 1.26 -1.54 9.35
CA LEU A 72 -0.12 -1.39 8.90
C LEU A 72 -0.14 -1.20 7.38
N ALA A 73 -1.08 -1.86 6.72
CA ALA A 73 -1.29 -1.70 5.29
C ALA A 73 -2.77 -1.63 4.93
N GLY A 74 -3.10 -0.74 4.01
CA GLY A 74 -4.43 -0.52 3.45
C GLY A 74 -4.44 -0.85 1.97
N TRP A 75 -5.52 -1.46 1.52
CA TRP A 75 -5.75 -1.80 0.12
C TRP A 75 -7.14 -1.39 -0.30
N GLN A 76 -7.26 -0.56 -1.33
CA GLN A 76 -8.54 -0.15 -1.91
C GLN A 76 -8.60 -0.52 -3.40
N SER A 77 -9.71 -0.21 -4.07
CA SER A 77 -9.79 -0.37 -5.53
C SER A 77 -8.83 0.57 -6.25
N GLY A 78 -8.43 0.22 -7.47
CA GLY A 78 -7.56 1.04 -8.32
C GLY A 78 -8.16 2.40 -8.66
N ASP A 79 -7.32 3.38 -8.97
CA ASP A 79 -7.80 4.67 -9.48
C ASP A 79 -8.36 4.51 -10.90
N PHE A 80 -9.45 5.23 -11.22
CA PHE A 80 -10.10 5.15 -12.55
C PHE A 80 -9.19 5.52 -13.72
N LYS A 81 -8.25 6.44 -13.52
CA LYS A 81 -7.35 6.92 -14.57
C LYS A 81 -5.92 6.85 -14.10
N CYS A 82 -5.12 6.00 -14.74
CA CYS A 82 -3.70 5.92 -14.47
C CYS A 82 -2.93 5.51 -15.73
N ARG A 83 -2.50 6.51 -16.51
CA ARG A 83 -1.88 6.31 -17.83
C ARG A 83 -0.73 5.28 -17.85
N PRO A 84 0.22 5.26 -16.89
CA PRO A 84 1.29 4.26 -16.89
C PRO A 84 0.77 2.82 -16.80
N ARG A 85 -0.14 2.55 -15.88
CA ARG A 85 -0.81 1.25 -15.77
C ARG A 85 -1.69 0.95 -16.98
N ASP A 86 -2.52 1.89 -17.39
CA ASP A 86 -3.50 1.66 -18.45
C ASP A 86 -2.78 1.25 -19.76
N ARG A 87 -1.62 1.87 -20.04
CA ARG A 87 -0.72 1.47 -21.14
C ARG A 87 -0.10 0.10 -20.94
N ARG A 88 0.29 -0.25 -19.72
CA ARG A 88 0.88 -1.56 -19.40
C ARG A 88 -0.13 -2.69 -19.55
N ILE A 89 -1.39 -2.46 -19.18
CA ILE A 89 -2.51 -3.40 -19.33
C ILE A 89 -2.94 -3.47 -20.80
N GLY A 90 -2.94 -2.35 -21.52
CA GLY A 90 -3.36 -2.28 -22.93
C GLY A 90 -4.88 -2.33 -23.13
N TRP A 91 -5.67 -2.09 -22.08
CA TRP A 91 -7.13 -2.16 -22.15
C TRP A 91 -7.76 -0.94 -22.84
N SER A 92 -8.98 -1.13 -23.36
CA SER A 92 -9.77 -0.03 -23.93
C SER A 92 -10.26 0.93 -22.85
N ARG A 93 -10.67 2.14 -23.25
CA ARG A 93 -11.24 3.14 -22.34
C ARG A 93 -12.49 2.63 -21.62
N THR A 94 -13.31 1.79 -22.27
CA THR A 94 -14.51 1.18 -21.66
C THR A 94 -14.14 0.24 -20.52
N LEU A 95 -13.16 -0.64 -20.74
CA LEU A 95 -12.67 -1.56 -19.71
C LEU A 95 -12.00 -0.81 -18.56
N GLN A 96 -11.26 0.26 -18.87
CA GLN A 96 -10.60 1.11 -17.88
C GLN A 96 -11.55 1.62 -16.78
N PHE A 97 -12.77 2.04 -17.15
CA PHE A 97 -13.74 2.54 -16.17
C PHE A 97 -14.53 1.44 -15.45
N SER A 98 -14.63 0.26 -16.06
CA SER A 98 -15.45 -0.85 -15.54
C SER A 98 -14.66 -1.78 -14.61
N CYS A 99 -13.35 -1.90 -14.81
CA CYS A 99 -12.48 -2.84 -14.11
C CYS A 99 -11.63 -2.34 -12.91
N PRO A 100 -11.73 -1.09 -12.38
CA PRO A 100 -10.90 -0.68 -11.24
C PRO A 100 -11.04 -1.55 -9.98
N HIS A 101 -12.19 -2.22 -9.82
CA HIS A 101 -12.43 -3.15 -8.72
C HIS A 101 -11.52 -4.39 -8.75
N LEU A 102 -11.01 -4.76 -9.93
CA LEU A 102 -10.03 -5.84 -10.13
C LEU A 102 -8.58 -5.41 -9.81
N ILE A 103 -8.37 -4.14 -9.47
CA ILE A 103 -7.05 -3.61 -9.14
C ILE A 103 -7.01 -3.27 -7.64
N GLY A 104 -5.99 -3.77 -6.94
CA GLY A 104 -5.69 -3.45 -5.56
C GLY A 104 -4.68 -2.33 -5.45
N ASN A 105 -5.13 -1.16 -5.05
CA ASN A 105 -4.25 -0.04 -4.76
C ASN A 105 -3.78 -0.12 -3.29
N ASN A 106 -2.47 -0.30 -3.08
CA ASN A 106 -1.87 -0.18 -1.75
C ASN A 106 -1.81 1.29 -1.36
N ASN A 107 -2.85 1.75 -0.67
CA ASN A 107 -3.07 3.17 -0.47
C ASN A 107 -2.37 3.74 0.76
N ARG A 108 -2.12 2.88 1.74
CA ARG A 108 -1.43 3.17 2.98
C ARG A 108 -0.53 2.01 3.29
N PHE A 109 0.71 2.28 3.61
CA PHE A 109 1.61 1.28 4.16
C PHE A 109 2.65 1.99 5.02
N LEU A 110 2.79 1.50 6.25
CA LEU A 110 3.76 2.00 7.20
C LEU A 110 4.30 0.84 8.03
N ILE A 111 5.60 0.90 8.32
CA ILE A 111 6.28 0.01 9.25
C ILE A 111 6.66 0.85 10.48
N ARG A 112 6.36 0.31 11.66
CA ARG A 112 6.66 0.91 12.97
C ARG A 112 7.87 0.26 13.64
N ALA A 113 8.37 -0.83 13.07
CA ALA A 113 9.53 -1.55 13.56
C ALA A 113 10.83 -0.90 13.05
N ALA A 114 11.86 -0.85 13.89
CA ALA A 114 13.18 -0.39 13.49
C ALA A 114 13.79 -1.34 12.43
N PRO A 115 14.30 -0.83 11.30
CA PRO A 115 14.84 -1.68 10.24
C PRO A 115 16.12 -2.40 10.63
N ASP A 116 16.91 -1.87 11.55
CA ASP A 116 18.13 -2.51 12.05
C ASP A 116 17.82 -3.82 12.80
N VAL A 117 16.62 -3.88 13.37
CA VAL A 117 16.13 -5.04 14.11
C VAL A 117 15.35 -5.98 13.19
N PHE A 118 14.53 -5.42 12.30
CA PHE A 118 13.69 -6.16 11.37
C PHE A 118 14.05 -5.82 9.92
N PRO A 119 15.21 -6.28 9.43
CA PRO A 119 15.64 -5.99 8.07
C PRO A 119 14.64 -6.59 7.07
N ASN A 120 14.37 -5.87 5.99
CA ASN A 120 13.49 -6.30 4.90
C ASN A 120 12.03 -6.61 5.30
N LEU A 121 11.60 -6.25 6.53
CA LEU A 121 10.23 -6.50 6.99
C LEU A 121 9.18 -5.95 6.01
N ALA A 122 9.43 -4.77 5.46
CA ALA A 122 8.52 -4.12 4.52
C ALA A 122 8.31 -4.95 3.23
N SER A 123 9.38 -5.41 2.59
CA SER A 123 9.29 -6.16 1.34
C SER A 123 8.72 -7.56 1.57
N HIS A 124 9.09 -8.23 2.67
CA HIS A 124 8.49 -9.52 3.02
C HIS A 124 6.98 -9.37 3.31
N ALA A 125 6.57 -8.33 4.04
CA ALA A 125 5.15 -8.05 4.29
C ALA A 125 4.36 -7.79 3.01
N LEU A 126 4.90 -7.00 2.09
CA LEU A 126 4.28 -6.80 0.78
C LEU A 126 4.16 -8.09 0.00
N ALA A 127 5.21 -8.92 0.00
CA ALA A 127 5.20 -10.20 -0.69
C ALA A 127 4.14 -11.16 -0.11
N ALA A 128 4.02 -11.23 1.22
CA ALA A 128 3.02 -12.05 1.89
C ALA A 128 1.59 -11.56 1.62
N MET A 129 1.32 -10.25 1.80
CA MET A 129 -0.03 -9.70 1.55
C MET A 129 -0.47 -9.89 0.10
N THR A 130 0.43 -9.67 -0.87
CA THR A 130 0.10 -9.85 -2.30
C THR A 130 -0.10 -11.30 -2.71
N GLN A 131 0.27 -12.29 -1.89
CA GLN A 131 -0.07 -13.69 -2.15
C GLN A 131 -1.53 -14.00 -1.80
N THR A 132 -2.10 -13.34 -0.78
CA THR A 132 -3.48 -13.60 -0.33
C THR A 132 -4.48 -12.56 -0.79
N LEU A 133 -4.03 -11.36 -1.21
CA LEU A 133 -4.88 -10.20 -1.52
C LEU A 133 -6.06 -10.51 -2.44
N SER A 134 -5.84 -11.31 -3.49
CA SER A 134 -6.90 -11.66 -4.44
C SER A 134 -8.00 -12.50 -3.79
N ALA A 135 -7.61 -13.60 -3.13
CA ALA A 135 -8.51 -14.44 -2.35
C ALA A 135 -9.20 -13.64 -1.23
N ASP A 136 -8.46 -12.71 -0.63
CA ASP A 136 -8.97 -11.90 0.45
C ASP A 136 -10.06 -10.92 0.00
N ARG A 137 -9.89 -10.35 -1.20
CA ARG A 137 -10.92 -9.51 -1.82
C ARG A 137 -12.14 -10.33 -2.20
N GLN A 138 -11.92 -11.52 -2.76
CA GLN A 138 -12.99 -12.43 -3.16
C GLN A 138 -13.86 -12.80 -1.96
N ALA A 139 -13.24 -13.16 -0.84
CA ALA A 139 -13.95 -13.56 0.38
C ALA A 139 -14.78 -12.41 0.99
N GLU A 140 -14.24 -11.20 1.06
CA GLU A 140 -14.92 -10.06 1.70
C GLU A 140 -15.95 -9.39 0.78
N TYR A 141 -15.68 -9.32 -0.52
CA TYR A 141 -16.41 -8.46 -1.45
C TYR A 141 -16.99 -9.16 -2.68
N GLY A 142 -16.77 -10.47 -2.83
CA GLY A 142 -17.36 -11.29 -3.89
C GLY A 142 -16.65 -11.22 -5.24
N HIS A 143 -15.49 -10.55 -5.33
CA HIS A 143 -14.70 -10.47 -6.55
C HIS A 143 -13.19 -10.44 -6.25
N PRO A 144 -12.33 -10.96 -7.15
CA PRO A 144 -10.89 -11.01 -6.90
C PRO A 144 -10.21 -9.67 -7.23
N GLN A 145 -8.90 -9.62 -7.00
CA GLN A 145 -8.02 -8.61 -7.58
C GLN A 145 -6.97 -9.30 -8.43
N LEU A 146 -6.77 -8.83 -9.65
CA LEU A 146 -5.86 -9.41 -10.64
C LEU A 146 -4.51 -8.66 -10.70
N LEU A 147 -4.49 -7.43 -10.20
CA LEU A 147 -3.32 -6.56 -10.23
C LEU A 147 -3.25 -5.76 -8.94
N ALA A 148 -2.08 -5.71 -8.32
CA ALA A 148 -1.75 -4.75 -7.28
C ALA A 148 -1.05 -3.53 -7.91
N GLU A 149 -1.34 -2.34 -7.42
CA GLU A 149 -0.70 -1.09 -7.81
C GLU A 149 -0.36 -0.23 -6.58
N THR A 150 0.62 0.65 -6.75
CA THR A 150 0.97 1.66 -5.74
C THR A 150 1.62 2.86 -6.42
N PHE A 151 1.75 3.94 -5.66
CA PHE A 151 2.43 5.15 -6.11
C PHE A 151 3.47 5.60 -5.09
N VAL A 152 4.69 5.78 -5.56
CA VAL A 152 5.85 6.16 -4.75
C VAL A 152 6.32 7.55 -5.16
N ASP A 153 6.45 8.43 -4.18
CA ASP A 153 7.12 9.71 -4.36
C ASP A 153 8.63 9.51 -4.21
N LEU A 154 9.36 9.55 -5.33
CA LEU A 154 10.80 9.29 -5.35
C LEU A 154 11.62 10.40 -4.69
N ASP A 155 11.04 11.59 -4.47
CA ASP A 155 11.70 12.65 -3.73
C ASP A 155 11.77 12.32 -2.23
N ARG A 156 10.98 11.35 -1.78
CA ARG A 156 10.86 10.96 -0.36
C ARG A 156 11.26 9.51 -0.10
N PHE A 157 11.07 8.62 -1.07
CA PHE A 157 11.27 7.18 -0.90
C PHE A 157 11.88 6.56 -2.14
N SER A 158 12.85 5.66 -1.99
CA SER A 158 13.52 5.01 -3.12
C SER A 158 12.65 3.99 -3.88
N GLY A 159 11.58 3.49 -3.25
CA GLY A 159 10.74 2.42 -3.81
C GLY A 159 11.41 1.03 -3.83
N SER A 160 12.59 0.89 -3.22
CA SER A 160 13.40 -0.34 -3.24
C SER A 160 12.64 -1.57 -2.73
N MET A 161 11.82 -1.42 -1.69
CA MET A 161 11.06 -2.53 -1.13
C MET A 161 9.96 -3.07 -2.05
N TYR A 162 9.41 -2.27 -2.96
CA TYR A 162 8.51 -2.78 -4.00
C TYR A 162 9.28 -3.63 -5.02
N GLN A 163 10.47 -3.19 -5.43
CA GLN A 163 11.33 -3.97 -6.32
C GLN A 163 11.77 -5.29 -5.65
N ALA A 164 12.20 -5.23 -4.39
CA ALA A 164 12.56 -6.40 -3.60
C ALA A 164 11.38 -7.37 -3.40
N ALA A 165 10.15 -6.85 -3.36
CA ALA A 165 8.93 -7.65 -3.35
C ALA A 165 8.47 -8.10 -4.74
N GLY A 166 9.27 -7.95 -5.79
CA GLY A 166 8.97 -8.43 -7.15
C GLY A 166 7.95 -7.59 -7.93
N TRP A 167 7.81 -6.30 -7.61
CA TRP A 167 6.92 -5.40 -8.35
C TRP A 167 7.66 -4.77 -9.54
N SER A 168 6.92 -4.58 -10.64
CA SER A 168 7.44 -3.93 -11.85
C SER A 168 7.16 -2.44 -11.84
N CYS A 169 8.19 -1.65 -12.12
CA CYS A 169 8.08 -0.22 -12.33
C CYS A 169 7.50 0.07 -13.74
N VAL A 170 6.41 0.83 -13.85
CA VAL A 170 5.68 1.04 -15.13
C VAL A 170 5.65 2.49 -15.62
N GLY A 171 6.37 3.38 -14.94
CA GLY A 171 6.53 4.78 -15.32
C GLY A 171 6.03 5.76 -14.28
N ARG A 172 6.08 7.06 -14.62
CA ARG A 172 5.72 8.16 -13.71
C ARG A 172 4.33 8.72 -14.00
N THR A 173 3.60 9.08 -12.94
CA THR A 173 2.37 9.85 -13.05
C THR A 173 2.67 11.28 -13.46
N LYS A 174 1.68 11.99 -14.01
CA LYS A 174 1.83 13.39 -14.43
C LYS A 174 1.81 14.40 -13.28
N GLY A 175 1.43 13.97 -12.08
CA GLY A 175 1.21 14.86 -10.94
C GLY A 175 -0.10 15.64 -11.10
N SER A 176 -1.20 15.11 -10.55
CA SER A 176 -2.53 15.74 -10.66
C SER A 176 -3.33 15.51 -9.39
N ALA A 177 -4.03 16.55 -8.92
CA ALA A 177 -5.09 16.38 -7.94
C ALA A 177 -6.33 15.78 -8.61
N ARG A 178 -7.27 15.23 -7.82
CA ARG A 178 -8.56 14.76 -8.34
C ARG A 178 -9.48 15.89 -8.84
N SER A 179 -9.16 17.17 -8.57
CA SER A 179 -9.77 18.31 -9.25
C SER A 179 -8.85 18.76 -10.41
N ASN A 180 -9.44 19.11 -11.55
CA ASN A 180 -8.80 19.43 -12.84
C ASN A 180 -7.82 20.65 -12.84
N GLY A 181 -7.23 21.02 -11.71
CA GLY A 181 -6.29 22.13 -11.59
C GLY A 181 -4.82 21.68 -11.61
N ARG A 182 -3.93 22.60 -12.03
CA ARG A 182 -2.54 22.56 -11.61
C ARG A 182 -2.54 22.62 -10.09
N CYS A 183 -1.83 21.69 -9.50
CA CYS A 183 -1.87 21.49 -8.08
C CYS A 183 -0.46 21.71 -7.54
N ASN A 184 -0.30 22.79 -6.78
CA ASN A 184 0.95 23.12 -6.08
C ASN A 184 1.07 22.40 -4.74
N ASP A 185 0.15 21.49 -4.44
CA ASP A 185 0.16 20.65 -3.25
C ASP A 185 1.24 19.55 -3.41
N PRO A 186 2.01 19.23 -2.34
CA PRO A 186 2.83 18.02 -2.28
C PRO A 186 2.13 16.75 -2.81
N HIS A 187 0.80 16.67 -2.68
CA HIS A 187 -0.04 15.59 -3.21
C HIS A 187 0.02 15.39 -4.73
N CYS A 188 0.53 16.37 -5.47
CA CYS A 188 0.53 16.40 -6.93
C CYS A 188 1.91 16.30 -7.55
N ARG A 189 2.90 15.85 -6.77
CA ARG A 189 4.19 15.46 -7.32
C ARG A 189 4.04 14.26 -8.25
N LYS A 190 4.94 14.18 -9.23
CA LYS A 190 5.04 13.02 -10.12
C LYS A 190 5.46 11.82 -9.29
N LYS A 191 4.72 10.73 -9.39
CA LYS A 191 4.97 9.52 -8.62
C LYS A 191 5.44 8.41 -9.53
N GLN A 192 6.41 7.62 -9.08
CA GLN A 192 6.74 6.37 -9.72
C GLN A 192 5.65 5.35 -9.42
N MET A 193 5.13 4.71 -10.46
CA MET A 193 4.12 3.68 -10.33
C MET A 193 4.77 2.29 -10.38
N TYR A 194 4.38 1.45 -9.42
CA TYR A 194 4.70 0.03 -9.42
C TYR A 194 3.42 -0.78 -9.54
N VAL A 195 3.51 -1.89 -10.25
CA VAL A 195 2.43 -2.87 -10.37
C VAL A 195 2.96 -4.28 -10.14
N ARG A 196 2.10 -5.15 -9.65
CA ARG A 196 2.37 -6.58 -9.51
C ARG A 196 1.14 -7.38 -9.90
N ARG A 197 1.30 -8.37 -10.77
CA ARG A 197 0.20 -9.29 -11.10
C ARG A 197 -0.09 -10.18 -9.89
N LEU A 198 -1.36 -10.35 -9.59
CA LEU A 198 -1.87 -11.26 -8.57
C LEU A 198 -2.32 -12.53 -9.30
N ARG A 199 -1.84 -13.69 -8.87
CA ARG A 199 -2.18 -14.98 -9.49
C ARG A 199 -3.58 -15.40 -9.09
#